data_AF-H8H1B1-F1
#
_entry.id   AF-H8H1B1-F1
#
_cell.length_a   1.000
_cell.length_b   1.000
_cell.length_c   1.000
_cell.angle_alpha   90.00
_cell.angle_beta   90.00
_cell.angle_gamma   90.00
#
_symmetry.space_group_name_H-M   'P 1'
#
loop_
_entity.id
_entity.type
_entity.pdbx_description
1 polymer ?
#
loop_
_entity_poly.entity_id
_entity_poly.type
_entity_poly.pdbx_seq_one_letter_code
_entity_poly.pdbx_strand_id
1 'polypeptide(L)' 'MGKQRKVWSTDVKEAIVLSVLRGDLGVAEAARQHRVNESLIHTWKTQFLEAGRARLAGDRQDPGCHHPGTRE' A
#
# COMPACT_ATOMS: atom_id res chain seq x y z
N MET A 1 0.68 0.57 -27.57
CA MET A 1 -0.55 0.94 -26.85
C MET A 1 -0.19 1.20 -25.39
N GLY A 2 -0.34 2.44 -24.91
CA GLY A 2 -0.02 2.80 -23.53
C GLY A 2 -1.01 2.15 -22.59
N LYS A 3 -0.55 1.23 -21.73
CA LYS A 3 -1.34 0.67 -20.64
C LYS A 3 -1.74 1.80 -19.71
N GLN A 4 -2.97 2.29 -19.87
CA GLN A 4 -3.54 3.36 -19.08
C GLN A 4 -3.54 2.88 -17.61
N ARG A 5 -2.60 3.38 -16.82
CA ARG A 5 -2.51 3.06 -15.40
C ARG A 5 -3.67 3.77 -14.72
N LYS A 6 -4.72 3.03 -14.39
CA LYS A 6 -5.80 3.54 -13.54
C LYS A 6 -5.20 3.90 -12.19
N VAL A 7 -5.20 5.19 -11.87
CA VAL A 7 -4.77 5.70 -10.56
C VAL A 7 -5.91 5.43 -9.59
N TRP A 8 -5.59 4.77 -8.48
CA TRP A 8 -6.53 4.48 -7.41
C TRP A 8 -6.32 5.52 -6.32
N SER A 9 -7.42 6.16 -5.90
CA SER A 9 -7.39 7.05 -4.74
C SER A 9 -6.94 6.28 -3.51
N THR A 10 -6.21 6.95 -2.62
CA THR A 10 -5.69 6.35 -1.38
C THR A 10 -6.82 5.77 -0.52
N ASP A 11 -7.96 6.47 -0.43
CA ASP A 11 -9.17 6.03 0.27
C ASP A 11 -9.68 4.65 -0.22
N VAL A 12 -9.78 4.48 -1.54
CA VAL A 12 -10.22 3.20 -2.14
C VAL A 12 -9.22 2.09 -1.86
N LYS A 13 -7.92 2.38 -1.97
CA LYS A 13 -6.85 1.42 -1.66
C LYS A 13 -6.92 0.98 -0.19
N GLU A 14 -7.14 1.91 0.73
CA GLU A 14 -7.20 1.62 2.16
C GLU A 14 -8.45 0.82 2.53
N ALA A 15 -9.63 1.20 2.01
CA ALA A 15 -10.89 0.48 2.23
C ALA A 15 -10.79 -0.99 1.77
N ILE A 16 -10.18 -1.24 0.60
CA ILE A 16 -10.00 -2.60 0.09
C ILE A 16 -9.04 -3.41 0.97
N VAL A 17 -7.87 -2.86 1.30
CA VAL A 17 -6.88 -3.58 2.12
C VAL A 17 -7.47 -3.89 3.50
N LEU A 18 -8.15 -2.94 4.14
CA LEU A 18 -8.76 -3.15 5.45
C LEU A 18 -9.88 -4.21 5.42
N SER A 19 -10.72 -4.22 4.39
CA SER A 19 -11.78 -5.22 4.24
C SER A 19 -11.21 -6.64 4.07
N VAL A 20 -10.16 -6.77 3.26
CA VAL A 20 -9.46 -8.05 3.03
C VAL A 20 -8.70 -8.51 4.27
N LEU A 21 -8.08 -7.59 5.02
CA LEU A 21 -7.37 -7.92 6.26
C LEU A 21 -8.33 -8.31 7.39
N ARG A 22 -9.51 -7.69 7.45
CA ARG A 22 -10.56 -8.03 8.41
C ARG A 22 -11.15 -9.42 8.16
N GLY A 23 -11.07 -9.91 6.92
CA GLY A 23 -11.72 -11.15 6.49
C GLY A 23 -13.20 -10.96 6.12
N ASP A 24 -13.66 -9.71 6.00
CA ASP A 24 -15.03 -9.36 5.62
C ASP A 24 -15.27 -9.62 4.12
N LEU A 25 -14.24 -9.41 3.29
CA LEU A 25 -14.28 -9.64 1.84
C LEU A 25 -13.04 -10.41 1.38
N GLY A 26 -13.23 -11.41 0.52
CA GLY A 26 -12.12 -12.06 -0.18
C GLY A 26 -11.46 -11.12 -1.20
N VAL A 27 -10.21 -11.42 -1.58
CA VAL A 27 -9.47 -10.63 -2.59
C VAL A 27 -10.25 -10.56 -3.92
N ALA A 28 -10.85 -11.67 -4.35
CA ALA A 28 -11.65 -11.75 -5.56
C ALA A 28 -12.95 -10.91 -5.49
N GLU A 29 -13.60 -10.86 -4.34
CA GLU A 29 -14.82 -10.05 -4.13
C GLU A 29 -14.50 -8.57 -4.09
N ALA A 30 -13.44 -8.18 -3.37
CA ALA A 30 -12.98 -6.80 -3.33
C ALA A 30 -12.54 -6.31 -4.73
N ALA A 31 -11.87 -7.15 -5.51
CA ALA A 31 -11.52 -6.88 -6.90
C ALA A 31 -12.75 -6.57 -7.76
N ARG A 32 -13.82 -7.37 -7.63
CA ARG A 32 -15.06 -7.21 -8.42
C ARG A 32 -15.87 -5.97 -8.00
N GLN A 33 -16.03 -5.74 -6.70
CA GLN A 33 -16.77 -4.57 -6.17
C GLN A 33 -16.10 -3.27 -6.58
N HIS A 34 -14.78 -3.17 -6.36
CA HIS A 34 -14.06 -1.92 -6.59
C HIS A 34 -13.46 -1.82 -8.01
N ARG A 35 -13.66 -2.83 -8.86
CA ARG A 35 -13.11 -2.91 -10.24
C ARG A 35 -11.57 -2.89 -10.26
N VAL A 36 -10.93 -3.47 -9.25
CA VAL A 36 -9.47 -3.54 -9.12
C VAL A 36 -8.98 -4.92 -9.56
N ASN A 37 -7.72 -5.01 -9.99
CA ASN A 37 -7.09 -6.29 -10.25
C ASN A 37 -6.66 -6.95 -8.92
N GLU A 38 -6.90 -8.26 -8.79
CA GLU A 38 -6.51 -9.05 -7.61
C GLU A 38 -5.00 -8.92 -7.32
N SER A 39 -4.15 -8.91 -8.34
CA SER A 39 -2.70 -8.74 -8.19
C SER A 39 -2.31 -7.40 -7.56
N LEU A 40 -3.08 -6.34 -7.85
CA LEU A 40 -2.89 -5.03 -7.23
C LEU A 40 -3.26 -5.06 -5.74
N ILE A 41 -4.35 -5.75 -5.40
CA ILE A 41 -4.78 -5.92 -4.00
C ILE A 41 -3.75 -6.71 -3.21
N HIS A 42 -3.22 -7.80 -3.77
CA HIS A 42 -2.12 -8.56 -3.15
C HIS A 42 -0.90 -7.66 -2.89
N THR A 43 -0.50 -6.86 -3.89
CA THR A 43 0.62 -5.91 -3.76
C THR A 43 0.37 -4.89 -2.64
N TRP A 44 -0.83 -4.31 -2.58
CA TRP A 44 -1.18 -3.31 -1.57
C TRP A 44 -1.25 -3.91 -0.17
N LYS A 45 -1.81 -5.11 -0.02
CA LYS A 45 -1.84 -5.85 1.25
C LYS A 45 -0.42 -6.11 1.76
N THR A 46 0.47 -6.59 0.90
CA THR A 46 1.87 -6.82 1.27
C THR A 46 2.55 -5.54 1.70
N GLN A 47 2.46 -4.46 0.90
CA GLN A 47 3.05 -3.16 1.27
C GLN A 47 2.51 -2.62 2.59
N PHE A 48 1.21 -2.77 2.85
CA PHE A 48 0.60 -2.33 4.10
C PHE A 48 1.11 -3.12 5.30
N LEU A 49 1.23 -4.45 5.17
CA LEU A 49 1.76 -5.32 6.23
C LEU A 49 3.26 -5.08 6.46
N GLU A 50 4.04 -4.88 5.41
CA GLU A 50 5.47 -4.57 5.54
C GLU A 50 5.70 -3.20 6.17
N ALA A 51 4.99 -2.16 5.72
CA ALA A 51 5.05 -0.84 6.33
C ALA A 51 4.58 -0.87 7.79
N GLY A 52 3.52 -1.62 8.10
CA GLY A 52 3.03 -1.82 9.46
C GLY A 52 4.07 -2.54 10.33
N ARG A 53 4.70 -3.60 9.80
CA ARG A 53 5.73 -4.37 10.49
C ARG A 53 7.00 -3.56 10.74
N ALA A 54 7.48 -2.81 9.74
CA ALA A 54 8.65 -1.93 9.88
C ALA A 54 8.42 -0.90 11.01
N ARG A 55 7.25 -0.26 11.02
CA ARG A 55 6.88 0.71 12.05
C ARG A 55 6.72 0.08 13.44
N LEU A 56 6.20 -1.15 13.54
CA LEU A 56 6.10 -1.89 14.80
C LEU A 56 7.46 -2.39 15.30
N ALA A 57 8.35 -2.78 14.40
CA ALA A 57 9.71 -3.22 14.71
C ALA A 57 10.61 -2.06 15.18
N GLY A 58 10.12 -0.82 15.17
CA GLY A 58 10.90 0.35 15.56
C GLY A 58 11.87 0.81 14.48
N ASP A 59 11.79 0.27 13.27
CA ASP A 59 12.47 0.79 12.09
C ASP A 59 11.73 2.06 11.68
N ARG A 60 11.94 3.14 12.45
CA ARG A 60 11.91 4.47 11.86
C ARG A 60 13.01 4.42 10.80
N GLN A 61 12.62 4.12 9.57
CA GLN A 61 13.14 4.89 8.47
C GLN A 61 12.78 6.35 8.80
N ASP A 62 13.56 6.97 9.68
CA ASP A 62 13.95 8.34 9.54
C ASP A 62 14.52 8.37 8.12
N PRO A 63 13.80 8.90 7.11
CA PRO A 63 14.48 9.26 5.88
C PRO A 63 15.44 10.33 6.35
N GLY A 64 16.68 9.90 6.66
CA GLY A 64 17.73 10.72 7.22
C GLY A 64 17.55 12.11 6.67
N CYS A 65 17.28 13.05 7.57
CA CYS A 65 17.36 14.46 7.28
C CYS A 65 18.69 14.63 6.56
N HIS A 66 18.68 14.62 5.22
CA HIS A 66 19.84 14.85 4.40
C HIS A 66 20.09 16.34 4.54
N HIS A 67 20.71 16.68 5.66
CA HIS A 67 21.38 17.95 5.83
C HIS A 67 22.63 17.83 4.97
N PRO A 68 22.74 18.56 3.84
CA PRO A 68 24.00 18.63 3.13
C PRO A 68 24.96 19.36 4.06
N GLY A 69 25.80 18.60 4.76
CA GLY A 69 26.91 19.15 5.51
C GLY A 69 27.84 19.86 4.53
N THR A 70 27.73 21.18 4.45
CA THR A 70 28.78 22.06 3.97
C THR A 70 30.03 21.77 4.79
N ARG A 71 30.97 21.05 4.17
CA ARG A 71 32.30 20.84 4.69
C ARG A 71 33.20 21.95 4.11
N GLU A 72 33.89 22.60 5.04
CA GLU A 72 34.78 23.76 4.91
C GLU A 72 35.91 23.60 3.90
#